data_AF-A0A395SNK0-F1
#
_entry.id   AF-A0A395SNK0-F1
#
_cell.length_a   1.000
_cell.length_b   1.000
_cell.length_c   1.000
_cell.angle_alpha   90.00
_cell.angle_beta   90.00
_cell.angle_gamma   90.00
#
_symmetry.space_group_name_H-M   'P 1'
#
loop_
_entity.id
_entity.type
_entity.pdbx_description
1 polymer ?
#
loop_
_entity_poly.entity_id
_entity_poly.type
_entity_poly.pdbx_seq_one_letter_code
_entity_poly.pdbx_strand_id
1 'polypeptide(L)'
;MHFLKALLLATPVVYACGDNSYRCKNPDETVSEMYKITKSICNELGEDTCWCSHWAEDYCDPLGDNIKKFKQKCEDQGENWYWTEC
;
A
#
# COMPACT_ATOMS: atom_id res chain seq x y z
N MET A 1 47.61 0.48 15.36
CA MET A 1 46.35 1.19 15.66
C MET A 1 45.28 0.61 14.75
N HIS A 2 44.27 -0.04 15.33
CA HIS A 2 43.26 -0.81 14.62
C HIS A 2 42.30 0.15 13.90
N PHE A 3 42.21 0.04 12.57
CA PHE A 3 41.18 0.69 11.77
C PHE A 3 39.84 0.00 12.05
N LEU A 4 39.02 0.59 12.93
CA LEU A 4 37.63 0.18 13.09
C LEU A 4 36.90 0.47 11.77
N LYS A 5 36.59 -0.61 11.05
CA LYS A 5 35.63 -0.60 9.94
C LYS A 5 34.27 -0.25 10.52
N ALA A 6 33.81 0.98 10.29
CA ALA A 6 32.43 1.37 10.52
C ALA A 6 31.55 0.60 9.51
N LEU A 7 31.04 -0.55 9.95
CA LEU A 7 30.02 -1.30 9.23
C LEU A 7 28.71 -0.51 9.37
N LEU A 8 28.44 0.36 8.40
CA LEU A 8 27.13 0.98 8.22
C LEU A 8 26.14 -0.15 7.93
N LEU A 9 25.51 -0.67 8.98
CA LEU A 9 24.34 -1.52 8.88
C LEU A 9 23.23 -0.66 8.30
N ALA A 10 23.09 -0.67 6.96
CA ALA A 10 21.89 -0.23 6.29
C ALA A 10 20.80 -1.23 6.68
N THR A 11 20.14 -1.00 7.82
CA THR A 11 18.92 -1.71 8.13
C THR A 11 17.94 -1.38 7.01
N PRO A 12 17.36 -2.36 6.30
CA PRO A 12 16.25 -2.08 5.43
C PRO A 12 15.21 -1.40 6.32
N VAL A 13 14.87 -0.15 6.01
CA VAL A 13 13.81 0.53 6.74
C VAL A 13 12.55 -0.25 6.35
N VAL A 14 12.18 -1.21 7.19
CA VAL A 14 10.89 -1.88 7.12
C VAL A 14 9.90 -0.79 7.50
N TYR A 15 9.48 -0.02 6.51
CA TYR A 15 8.37 0.90 6.65
C TYR A 15 7.14 0.03 6.82
N ALA A 16 6.87 -0.37 8.06
CA ALA A 16 5.60 -0.96 8.41
C ALA A 16 4.54 0.10 8.14
N CYS A 17 3.66 -0.20 7.21
CA CYS A 17 2.43 0.54 6.99
C CYS A 17 1.68 0.52 8.32
N GLY A 18 1.77 1.60 9.10
CA GLY A 18 0.99 1.77 10.32
C GLY A 18 -0.48 1.96 9.95
N ASP A 19 -1.07 3.07 10.39
CA ASP A 19 -2.47 3.43 10.10
C ASP A 19 -2.72 3.87 8.63
N ASN A 20 -1.71 3.73 7.77
CA ASN A 20 -1.70 4.22 6.39
C ASN A 20 -1.84 3.10 5.35
N SER A 21 -2.52 2.00 5.71
CA SER A 21 -2.80 0.92 4.78
C SER A 21 -4.29 0.80 4.48
N TYR A 22 -4.59 0.68 3.20
CA TYR A 22 -5.95 0.67 2.68
C TYR A 22 -6.09 -0.34 1.55
N ARG A 23 -7.31 -0.80 1.29
CA ARG A 23 -7.62 -1.70 0.17
C ARG A 23 -8.96 -1.35 -0.45
N CYS A 24 -9.11 -1.56 -1.76
CA CYS A 24 -10.39 -1.43 -2.44
C CYS A 24 -11.22 -2.70 -2.28
N LYS A 25 -12.51 -2.51 -1.99
CA LYS A 25 -13.49 -3.58 -1.83
C LYS A 25 -14.74 -3.28 -2.65
N ASN A 26 -15.35 -4.36 -3.12
CA ASN A 26 -16.65 -4.35 -3.77
C ASN A 26 -17.32 -5.71 -3.50
N PRO A 27 -18.54 -5.75 -2.91
CA PRO A 27 -19.21 -6.99 -2.54
C PRO A 27 -19.67 -7.82 -3.75
N ASP A 28 -19.79 -7.21 -4.92
CA ASP A 28 -20.24 -7.85 -6.16
C ASP A 28 -19.07 -8.43 -6.97
N GLU A 29 -17.84 -8.16 -6.55
CA GLU A 29 -16.62 -8.53 -7.27
C GLU A 29 -15.83 -9.65 -6.60
N THR A 30 -14.97 -10.30 -7.38
CA THR A 30 -14.08 -11.32 -6.84
C THR A 30 -12.90 -10.71 -6.07
N VAL A 31 -12.39 -11.46 -5.10
CA VAL A 31 -11.12 -11.18 -4.39
C VAL A 31 -9.99 -10.83 -5.39
N SER A 32 -9.88 -11.58 -6.49
CA SER A 32 -8.88 -11.33 -7.53
C SER A 32 -9.05 -9.99 -8.24
N GLU A 33 -10.30 -9.53 -8.48
CA GLU A 33 -10.54 -8.24 -9.12
C GLU A 33 -10.27 -7.09 -8.15
N MET A 34 -10.69 -7.22 -6.88
CA MET A 34 -10.37 -6.26 -5.82
C MET A 34 -8.85 -6.08 -5.63
N TYR A 35 -8.09 -7.18 -5.66
CA TYR A 35 -6.62 -7.16 -5.66
C TYR A 35 -6.07 -6.41 -6.87
N LYS A 36 -6.56 -6.73 -8.07
CA LYS A 36 -6.07 -6.15 -9.34
C LYS A 36 -6.29 -4.64 -9.37
N ILE A 37 -7.46 -4.17 -8.94
CA ILE A 37 -7.78 -2.75 -8.86
C ILE A 37 -6.89 -2.04 -7.83
N THR A 38 -6.77 -2.57 -6.61
CA THR A 38 -5.91 -1.99 -5.57
C THR A 38 -4.47 -1.86 -6.06
N LYS A 39 -3.95 -2.92 -6.69
CA LYS A 39 -2.60 -2.94 -7.29
C LYS A 39 -2.45 -1.98 -8.47
N SER A 40 -3.48 -1.80 -9.29
CA SER A 40 -3.44 -0.82 -10.39
C SER A 40 -3.28 0.59 -9.84
N ILE A 41 -4.07 0.95 -8.83
CA ILE A 41 -4.01 2.26 -8.17
C ILE A 41 -2.64 2.47 -7.50
N CYS A 42 -2.11 1.46 -6.82
CA CYS A 42 -0.75 1.46 -6.27
C CYS A 42 0.29 1.86 -7.34
N ASN A 43 0.29 1.14 -8.46
CA ASN A 43 1.26 1.35 -9.54
C ASN A 43 1.13 2.74 -10.16
N GLU A 44 -0.09 3.25 -10.31
CA GLU A 44 -0.33 4.60 -10.84
C GLU A 44 0.17 5.71 -9.92
N LEU A 45 0.12 5.50 -8.60
CA LEU A 45 0.59 6.47 -7.62
C LEU A 45 2.11 6.41 -7.41
N GLY A 46 2.79 5.42 -8.01
CA GLY A 46 4.24 5.26 -7.89
C GLY A 46 4.69 4.81 -6.50
N GLU A 47 3.81 4.14 -5.75
CA GLU A 47 4.14 3.61 -4.43
C GLU A 47 4.87 2.26 -4.56
N ASP A 48 6.07 2.18 -3.99
CA ASP A 48 6.89 0.96 -3.98
C ASP A 48 6.36 -0.11 -2.99
N THR A 49 5.60 0.30 -1.98
CA THR A 49 5.21 -0.52 -0.82
C THR A 49 3.72 -0.85 -0.79
N CYS A 50 3.24 -1.73 -1.67
CA CYS A 50 1.90 -2.35 -1.51
C CYS A 50 1.98 -3.69 -0.77
N TRP A 51 2.54 -3.65 0.44
CA TRP A 51 2.64 -4.80 1.35
C TRP A 51 2.22 -4.36 2.75
N CYS A 52 0.94 -4.46 3.04
CA CYS A 52 0.50 -4.48 4.43
C CYS A 52 0.73 -5.87 5.03
N SER A 53 0.92 -5.90 6.34
CA SER A 53 1.25 -7.03 7.21
C SER A 53 0.36 -8.28 7.02
N HIS A 54 0.55 -9.03 5.92
CA HIS A 54 0.07 -10.40 5.62
C HIS A 54 -0.94 -10.58 4.47
N TRP A 55 -1.33 -9.53 3.72
CA TRP A 55 -2.26 -9.71 2.60
C TRP A 55 -1.81 -8.96 1.35
N ALA A 56 -1.83 -9.66 0.22
CA ALA A 56 -1.32 -9.13 -1.05
C ALA A 56 -2.19 -7.99 -1.62
N GLU A 57 -3.38 -7.75 -1.07
CA GLU A 57 -4.40 -6.86 -1.64
C GLU A 57 -4.30 -5.39 -1.21
N ASP A 58 -3.19 -4.98 -0.60
CA ASP A 58 -3.20 -3.80 0.26
C ASP A 58 -2.29 -2.69 -0.30
N TYR A 59 -2.85 -1.50 -0.45
CA TYR A 59 -2.10 -0.26 -0.66
C TYR A 59 -1.49 0.20 0.65
N CYS A 60 -0.27 0.73 0.58
CA CYS A 60 0.36 1.35 1.71
C CYS A 60 1.24 2.52 1.30
N ASP A 61 1.08 3.60 2.04
CA ASP A 61 1.85 4.81 1.89
C ASP A 61 2.39 5.23 3.26
N PRO A 62 3.66 4.89 3.57
CA PRO A 62 4.26 5.20 4.86
C PRO A 62 4.29 6.68 5.20
N LEU A 63 4.27 7.56 4.21
CA LEU A 63 4.33 9.02 4.37
C LEU A 63 2.93 9.66 4.36
N GLY A 64 1.96 8.99 3.77
CA GLY A 64 0.54 9.35 3.74
C GLY A 64 0.17 10.40 2.68
N ASP A 65 1.11 10.79 1.82
CA ASP A 65 0.96 11.85 0.82
C ASP A 65 -0.09 11.52 -0.27
N ASN A 66 -0.32 10.24 -0.54
CA ASN A 66 -1.16 9.72 -1.61
C ASN A 66 -2.41 8.98 -1.10
N ILE A 67 -2.60 8.78 0.22
CA ILE A 67 -3.78 8.14 0.81
C ILE A 67 -5.09 8.74 0.27
N LYS A 68 -5.20 10.07 0.23
CA LYS A 68 -6.42 10.72 -0.26
C LYS A 68 -6.68 10.41 -1.74
N LYS A 69 -5.63 10.35 -2.56
CA LYS A 69 -5.75 10.00 -3.98
C LYS A 69 -6.10 8.53 -4.16
N PHE A 70 -5.55 7.64 -3.34
CA PHE A 70 -5.92 6.23 -3.32
C PHE A 70 -7.42 6.07 -3.03
N LYS A 71 -7.91 6.67 -1.94
CA LYS A 71 -9.33 6.62 -1.53
C LYS A 71 -10.25 7.12 -2.65
N GLN A 72 -9.91 8.26 -3.25
CA GLN A 72 -10.66 8.81 -4.38
C GLN A 72 -10.66 7.87 -5.59
N LYS A 73 -9.50 7.38 -6.03
CA LYS A 73 -9.39 6.46 -7.17
C LYS A 73 -10.14 5.15 -6.95
N CYS A 74 -10.27 4.73 -5.70
CA CYS A 74 -11.07 3.57 -5.30
C CYS A 74 -12.57 3.83 -5.52
N GLU A 75 -13.08 4.95 -5.02
CA GLU A 75 -14.48 5.35 -5.19
C GLU A 75 -14.82 5.69 -6.65
N ASP A 76 -13.85 6.20 -7.41
CA ASP A 76 -14.00 6.51 -8.85
C ASP A 76 -14.19 5.24 -9.73
N GLN A 77 -13.97 4.04 -9.19
CA GLN A 77 -14.25 2.78 -9.92
C GLN A 77 -15.75 2.57 -10.18
N GLY A 78 -16.63 3.24 -9.43
CA GLY A 78 -18.07 3.24 -9.66
C GLY A 78 -18.86 2.53 -8.56
N GLU A 79 -20.05 2.02 -8.91
CA GLU A 79 -20.99 1.48 -7.94
C GLU A 79 -20.39 0.38 -7.07
N ASN A 80 -20.68 0.46 -5.77
CA ASN A 80 -20.29 -0.50 -4.73
C ASN A 80 -18.77 -0.63 -4.48
N TRP A 81 -17.93 0.18 -5.12
CA TRP A 81 -16.53 0.30 -4.76
C TRP A 81 -16.33 1.22 -3.56
N TYR A 82 -15.61 0.74 -2.56
CA TYR A 82 -15.25 1.50 -1.36
C TYR A 82 -13.86 1.10 -0.88
N TRP A 83 -13.26 1.94 -0.04
CA TRP A 83 -12.00 1.62 0.62
C TRP A 83 -12.22 1.23 2.08
N THR A 84 -11.37 0.36 2.60
CA THR A 84 -11.28 0.05 4.03
C THR A 84 -9.82 0.14 4.46
N GLU A 85 -9.60 0.52 5.71
CA GLU A 85 -8.32 0.33 6.38
C GLU A 85 -7.99 -1.17 6.46
N CYS A 86 -6.71 -1.51 6.39
CA CYS A 86 -6.22 -2.87 6.37
C CYS A 86 -6.09 -3.52 7.74
#